data_AF-A0A1R1PDS8-F1
#
_entry.id   AF-A0A1R1PDS8-F1
#
_cell.length_a   1.000
_cell.length_b   1.000
_cell.length_c   1.000
_cell.angle_alpha   90.00
_cell.angle_beta   90.00
_cell.angle_gamma   90.00
#
_symmetry.space_group_name_H-M   'P 1'
#
loop_
_entity.id
_entity.type
_entity.pdbx_description
1 polymer ?
#
loop_
_entity_poly.entity_id
_entity_poly.type
_entity_poly.pdbx_seq_one_letter_code
_entity_poly.pdbx_strand_id
1 'polypeptide(L)'
;MNSENNSNSLFNKLPVSILSKAFVLAQNPQLSLLNKNMHYASQQVDTISKYIVKYTLSNTETSLEYNISTVLENYTRINMNETIGILVFRKIKKIDYEIALEMAIKYKWKNVLNKLLRMYVAIDRNTSTVVYKDTLFMNEGEYLDIDIGNMFSEENEFQRDFTNINISENLYARPVITTHSSLQKLLIKINREFEKDDVEALIDSWDSKIEIPTEFTGSVVTDVKFIDILN
;
A
#
# COMPACT_ATOMS: atom_id res chain seq x y z
N MET A 1 5.47 37.87 -44.49
CA MET A 1 4.89 38.06 -43.15
C MET A 1 4.71 36.67 -42.55
N ASN A 2 5.53 36.34 -41.54
CA ASN A 2 5.70 35.00 -40.99
C ASN A 2 4.46 34.55 -40.20
N SER A 3 3.88 33.40 -40.56
CA SER A 3 2.79 32.75 -39.83
C SER A 3 3.24 31.55 -39.00
N GLU A 4 4.50 31.53 -38.54
CA GLU A 4 5.09 30.34 -37.90
C GLU A 4 4.95 30.28 -36.36
N ASN A 5 4.36 31.27 -35.70
CA ASN A 5 4.31 31.31 -34.22
C ASN A 5 2.95 30.91 -33.58
N ASN A 6 1.93 30.50 -34.35
CA ASN A 6 0.60 30.27 -33.80
C ASN A 6 0.29 28.85 -33.33
N SER A 7 1.05 27.83 -33.75
CA SER A 7 0.78 26.42 -33.40
C SER A 7 0.99 26.12 -31.91
N ASN A 8 2.04 26.68 -31.31
CA ASN A 8 2.32 26.54 -29.87
C ASN A 8 1.24 27.22 -29.00
N SER A 9 0.53 28.24 -29.52
CA SER A 9 -0.52 28.93 -28.77
C SER A 9 -1.77 28.06 -28.56
N LEU A 10 -2.04 27.11 -29.46
CA LEU A 10 -3.19 26.21 -29.37
C LEU A 10 -2.96 25.08 -28.38
N PHE A 11 -1.77 24.46 -28.39
CA PHE A 11 -1.43 23.40 -27.44
C PHE A 11 -1.46 23.90 -25.98
N ASN A 12 -0.99 25.13 -25.76
CA ASN A 12 -1.04 25.76 -24.43
C ASN A 12 -2.47 26.05 -23.94
N LYS A 13 -3.47 26.06 -24.82
CA LYS A 13 -4.88 26.30 -24.48
C LYS A 13 -5.69 25.01 -24.29
N LEU A 14 -5.07 23.84 -24.45
CA LEU A 14 -5.77 22.58 -24.27
C LEU A 14 -6.25 22.43 -22.81
N PRO A 15 -7.47 21.90 -22.60
CA PRO A 15 -7.94 21.56 -21.26
C PRO A 15 -7.01 20.58 -20.56
N VAL A 16 -6.87 20.75 -19.24
CA VAL A 16 -6.04 19.87 -18.39
C VAL A 16 -6.42 18.40 -18.56
N SER A 17 -7.71 18.08 -18.69
CA SER A 17 -8.17 16.71 -18.92
C SER A 17 -7.64 16.07 -20.20
N ILE A 18 -7.39 16.86 -21.25
CA ILE A 18 -6.78 16.38 -22.51
C ILE A 18 -5.28 16.19 -22.31
N LEU A 19 -4.61 17.16 -21.69
CA LEU A 19 -3.17 17.09 -21.40
C LEU A 19 -2.83 15.89 -20.50
N SER A 20 -3.61 15.65 -19.45
CA SER A 20 -3.50 14.49 -18.58
C SER A 20 -3.66 13.17 -19.32
N LYS A 21 -4.67 13.06 -20.20
CA LYS A 21 -4.85 11.86 -21.04
C LYS A 21 -3.67 11.66 -21.99
N ALA A 22 -3.21 12.71 -22.65
CA ALA A 22 -2.07 12.65 -23.55
C ALA A 22 -0.80 12.18 -22.82
N PHE A 23 -0.52 12.74 -21.64
CA PHE A 23 0.61 12.37 -20.79
C PHE A 23 0.56 10.89 -20.39
N VAL A 24 -0.57 10.41 -19.87
CA VAL A 24 -0.75 8.99 -19.49
C VAL A 24 -0.60 8.07 -20.70
N LEU A 25 -1.18 8.44 -21.85
CA LEU A 25 -1.17 7.58 -23.02
C LEU A 25 0.22 7.44 -23.62
N ALA A 26 0.96 8.54 -23.71
CA ALA A 26 2.27 8.60 -24.35
C ALA A 26 3.39 7.90 -23.56
N GLN A 27 3.21 7.67 -22.25
CA GLN A 27 4.19 6.97 -21.40
C GLN A 27 5.60 7.58 -21.48
N ASN A 28 5.67 8.90 -21.66
CA ASN A 28 6.93 9.63 -21.79
C ASN A 28 6.99 10.78 -20.76
N PRO A 29 7.87 10.70 -19.76
CA PRO A 29 7.96 11.70 -18.71
C PRO A 29 8.42 13.07 -19.23
N GLN A 30 9.16 13.10 -20.36
CA GLN A 30 9.67 14.33 -20.96
C GLN A 30 8.55 15.27 -21.44
N LEU A 31 7.34 14.74 -21.66
CA LEU A 31 6.18 15.57 -22.00
C LEU A 31 5.87 16.59 -20.90
N SER A 32 6.14 16.27 -19.64
CA SER A 32 5.96 17.19 -18.51
C SER A 32 6.79 18.49 -18.64
N LEU A 33 7.83 18.50 -19.48
CA LEU A 33 8.72 19.65 -19.68
C LEU A 33 8.28 20.56 -20.83
N LEU A 34 7.26 20.17 -21.61
CA LEU A 34 6.85 20.92 -22.81
C LEU A 34 6.34 22.34 -22.49
N ASN A 35 5.52 22.47 -21.45
CA ASN A 35 5.03 23.76 -20.96
C ASN A 35 4.47 23.65 -19.53
N LYS A 36 4.15 24.79 -18.92
CA LYS A 36 3.61 24.87 -17.55
C LYS A 36 2.29 24.11 -17.36
N ASN A 37 1.41 24.09 -18.37
CA ASN A 37 0.10 23.41 -18.26
C ASN A 37 0.25 21.89 -18.31
N MET A 38 1.16 21.38 -19.15
CA MET A 38 1.49 19.96 -19.21
C MET A 38 2.24 19.52 -17.96
N HIS A 39 3.16 20.35 -17.45
CA HIS A 39 3.79 20.11 -16.15
C HIS A 39 2.72 19.97 -15.08
N TYR A 40 1.83 20.96 -14.94
CA TYR A 40 0.73 20.93 -13.97
C TYR A 40 -0.18 19.70 -14.14
N ALA A 41 -0.60 19.38 -15.36
CA ALA A 41 -1.44 18.22 -15.66
C ALA A 41 -0.75 16.90 -15.25
N SER A 42 0.54 16.75 -15.57
CA SER A 42 1.32 15.54 -15.26
C SER A 42 1.48 15.28 -13.76
N GLN A 43 1.41 16.32 -12.93
CA GLN A 43 1.59 16.23 -11.48
C GLN A 43 0.27 16.03 -10.72
N GLN A 44 -0.89 16.03 -11.40
CA GLN A 44 -2.16 15.75 -10.73
C GLN A 44 -2.22 14.30 -10.25
N VAL A 45 -2.67 14.08 -9.01
CA VAL A 45 -2.76 12.77 -8.34
C VAL A 45 -3.35 11.69 -9.25
N ASP A 46 -4.55 11.91 -9.79
CA ASP A 46 -5.20 10.93 -10.68
C ASP A 46 -4.40 10.66 -11.97
N THR A 47 -3.79 11.69 -12.54
CA THR A 47 -3.01 11.58 -13.78
C THR A 47 -1.76 10.75 -13.55
N ILE A 48 -1.02 11.05 -12.50
CA ILE A 48 0.25 10.37 -12.23
C ILE A 48 0.03 8.95 -11.71
N SER A 49 -1.00 8.70 -10.91
CA SER A 49 -1.40 7.33 -10.54
C SER A 49 -1.75 6.49 -11.76
N LYS A 50 -2.52 7.03 -12.71
CA LYS A 50 -2.83 6.34 -13.98
C LYS A 50 -1.58 6.10 -14.83
N TYR A 51 -0.67 7.06 -14.86
CA TYR A 51 0.61 6.91 -15.56
C TYR A 51 1.42 5.76 -14.95
N ILE A 52 1.59 5.73 -13.62
CA ILE A 52 2.33 4.67 -12.90
C ILE A 52 1.70 3.31 -13.16
N VAL A 53 0.38 3.18 -12.97
CA VAL A 53 -0.33 1.90 -13.19
C VAL A 53 -0.13 1.41 -14.62
N LYS A 54 -0.29 2.29 -15.62
CA LYS A 54 -0.09 1.92 -17.02
C LYS A 54 1.36 1.52 -17.30
N TYR A 55 2.34 2.24 -16.76
CA TYR A 55 3.75 1.93 -16.89
C TYR A 55 4.07 0.55 -16.30
N THR A 56 3.65 0.29 -15.07
CA THR A 56 3.88 -0.97 -14.36
C THR A 56 3.23 -2.15 -15.07
N LEU A 57 2.00 -2.00 -15.57
CA LEU A 57 1.30 -3.07 -16.30
C LEU A 57 1.86 -3.31 -17.70
N SER A 58 2.54 -2.33 -18.30
CA SER A 58 3.14 -2.47 -19.64
C SER A 58 4.55 -3.08 -19.60
N ASN A 59 5.25 -3.01 -18.46
CA ASN A 59 6.61 -3.49 -18.29
C ASN A 59 6.63 -4.81 -17.50
N THR A 60 6.20 -5.91 -18.11
CA THR A 60 6.07 -7.21 -17.42
C THR A 60 7.40 -7.96 -17.24
N GLU A 61 8.48 -7.51 -17.88
CA GLU A 61 9.80 -8.16 -17.80
C GLU A 61 10.53 -7.88 -16.47
N THR A 62 10.13 -6.82 -15.78
CA THR A 62 10.70 -6.34 -14.52
C THR A 62 9.73 -6.56 -13.37
N SER A 63 10.26 -6.65 -12.14
CA SER A 63 9.40 -6.80 -10.97
C SER A 63 8.48 -5.59 -10.79
N LEU A 64 7.28 -5.86 -10.27
CA LEU A 64 6.28 -4.82 -9.98
C LEU A 64 6.86 -3.73 -9.06
N GLU A 65 7.60 -4.15 -8.04
CA GLU A 65 8.28 -3.27 -7.10
C GLU A 65 9.26 -2.32 -7.81
N TYR A 66 10.10 -2.87 -8.70
CA TYR A 66 11.09 -2.10 -9.45
C TYR A 66 10.42 -1.07 -10.37
N ASN A 67 9.35 -1.46 -11.06
CA ASN A 67 8.63 -0.57 -11.96
C ASN A 67 8.00 0.63 -11.26
N ILE A 68 7.31 0.38 -10.15
CA ILE A 68 6.71 1.45 -9.36
C ILE A 68 7.80 2.33 -8.76
N SER A 69 8.86 1.72 -8.19
CA SER A 69 9.96 2.46 -7.59
C SER A 69 10.65 3.39 -8.59
N THR A 70 10.94 2.88 -9.78
CA THR A 70 11.55 3.65 -10.87
C THR A 70 10.75 4.90 -11.19
N VAL A 71 9.42 4.81 -11.21
CA VAL A 71 8.59 5.99 -11.46
C VAL A 71 8.60 6.92 -10.24
N LEU A 72 8.32 6.41 -9.04
CA LEU A 72 8.23 7.25 -7.84
C LEU A 72 9.53 7.99 -7.52
N GLU A 73 10.68 7.35 -7.68
CA GLU A 73 11.99 7.97 -7.45
C GLU A 73 12.29 9.12 -8.41
N ASN A 74 11.84 9.00 -9.67
CA ASN A 74 11.96 10.06 -10.66
C ASN A 74 11.03 11.24 -10.40
N TYR A 75 10.02 11.09 -9.54
CA TYR A 75 9.08 12.14 -9.16
C TYR A 75 9.10 12.36 -7.64
N THR A 76 10.14 13.03 -7.15
CA THR A 76 10.36 13.24 -5.71
C THR A 76 9.27 14.03 -4.98
N ARG A 77 8.44 14.82 -5.67
CA ARG A 77 7.31 15.53 -5.05
C ARG A 77 6.08 14.67 -4.81
N ILE A 78 5.94 13.56 -5.53
CA ILE A 78 4.76 12.70 -5.45
C ILE A 78 5.03 11.44 -4.65
N ASN A 79 6.30 11.06 -4.47
CA ASN A 79 6.66 9.78 -3.89
C ASN A 79 6.09 9.61 -2.47
N MET A 80 6.08 10.66 -1.64
CA MET A 80 5.51 10.66 -0.30
C MET A 80 3.99 10.92 -0.26
N ASN A 81 3.34 11.15 -1.41
CA ASN A 81 1.89 11.35 -1.43
C ASN A 81 1.17 10.00 -1.38
N GLU A 82 0.70 9.64 -0.19
CA GLU A 82 0.02 8.37 0.07
C GLU A 82 -1.20 8.13 -0.81
N THR A 83 -1.91 9.19 -1.22
CA THR A 83 -3.08 9.06 -2.10
C THR A 83 -2.69 8.43 -3.43
N ILE A 84 -1.49 8.76 -3.94
CA ILE A 84 -0.96 8.17 -5.16
C ILE A 84 -0.64 6.70 -4.94
N GLY A 85 0.04 6.37 -3.84
CA GLY A 85 0.34 4.99 -3.45
C GLY A 85 -0.91 4.12 -3.34
N ILE A 86 -1.94 4.62 -2.64
CA ILE A 86 -3.26 3.98 -2.51
C ILE A 86 -3.89 3.72 -3.88
N LEU A 87 -3.93 4.73 -4.75
CA LEU A 87 -4.52 4.59 -6.08
C LEU A 87 -3.76 3.59 -6.95
N VAL A 88 -2.44 3.53 -6.83
CA VAL A 88 -1.59 2.56 -7.55
C VAL A 88 -1.88 1.15 -7.05
N PHE A 89 -1.82 0.92 -5.73
CA PHE A 89 -2.07 -0.40 -5.13
C PHE A 89 -3.46 -0.94 -5.44
N ARG A 90 -4.49 -0.09 -5.46
CA ARG A 90 -5.86 -0.49 -5.82
C ARG A 90 -6.00 -1.06 -7.22
N LYS A 91 -5.16 -0.63 -8.16
CA LYS A 91 -5.25 -1.06 -9.56
C LYS A 91 -4.41 -2.29 -9.85
N ILE A 92 -3.52 -2.66 -8.93
CA ILE A 92 -2.69 -3.84 -9.02
C ILE A 92 -3.40 -4.96 -8.26
N LYS A 93 -3.80 -6.01 -8.99
CA LYS A 93 -4.43 -7.19 -8.37
C LYS A 93 -3.36 -8.04 -7.68
N LYS A 94 -3.73 -8.63 -6.55
CA LYS A 94 -2.89 -9.52 -5.75
C LYS A 94 -1.49 -8.95 -5.50
N ILE A 95 -1.42 -7.69 -5.07
CA ILE A 95 -0.12 -7.12 -4.70
C ILE A 95 0.40 -7.84 -3.45
N ASP A 96 1.63 -8.36 -3.52
CA ASP A 96 2.25 -9.06 -2.41
C ASP A 96 2.35 -8.14 -1.17
N TYR A 97 1.97 -8.65 -0.01
CA TYR A 97 1.95 -7.90 1.24
C TYR A 97 3.33 -7.35 1.62
N GLU A 98 4.41 -8.11 1.43
CA GLU A 98 5.78 -7.63 1.73
C GLU A 98 6.12 -6.44 0.84
N ILE A 99 5.83 -6.53 -0.46
CA ILE A 99 6.06 -5.42 -1.39
C ILE A 99 5.26 -4.18 -0.97
N ALA A 100 3.98 -4.35 -0.61
CA ALA A 100 3.14 -3.25 -0.18
C ALA A 100 3.68 -2.58 1.11
N LEU A 101 4.12 -3.39 2.08
CA LEU A 101 4.69 -2.94 3.34
C LEU A 101 6.02 -2.19 3.12
N GLU A 102 6.92 -2.76 2.32
CA GLU A 102 8.21 -2.17 2.00
C GLU A 102 8.08 -0.82 1.31
N MET A 103 7.15 -0.69 0.37
CA MET A 103 6.85 0.59 -0.27
C MET A 103 6.26 1.61 0.70
N ALA A 104 5.33 1.19 1.56
CA ALA A 104 4.74 2.09 2.54
C ALA A 104 5.80 2.65 3.51
N ILE A 105 6.80 1.85 3.88
CA ILE A 105 7.95 2.30 4.68
C ILE A 105 8.83 3.25 3.87
N LYS A 106 9.31 2.80 2.70
CA LYS A 106 10.26 3.52 1.85
C LYS A 106 9.77 4.91 1.48
N TYR A 107 8.46 5.04 1.23
CA TYR A 107 7.84 6.30 0.84
C TYR A 107 7.11 7.01 1.98
N LYS A 108 7.30 6.54 3.22
CA LYS A 108 6.72 7.13 4.44
C LYS A 108 5.19 7.28 4.39
N TRP A 109 4.50 6.31 3.79
CA TRP A 109 3.05 6.26 3.74
C TRP A 109 2.45 5.71 5.03
N LYS A 110 2.54 6.50 6.11
CA LYS A 110 1.99 6.25 7.45
C LYS A 110 0.59 5.65 7.47
N ASN A 111 -0.39 6.19 6.73
CA ASN A 111 -1.76 5.65 6.80
C ASN A 111 -1.87 4.28 6.13
N VAL A 112 -1.14 4.09 5.03
CA VAL A 112 -1.07 2.79 4.34
C VAL A 112 -0.38 1.77 5.23
N LEU A 113 0.74 2.15 5.83
CA LEU A 113 1.52 1.34 6.74
C LEU A 113 0.69 0.93 7.95
N ASN A 114 0.05 1.86 8.66
CA ASN A 114 -0.83 1.59 9.79
C ASN A 114 -1.92 0.56 9.45
N LYS A 115 -2.57 0.70 8.28
CA LYS A 115 -3.58 -0.28 7.83
C LYS A 115 -2.97 -1.65 7.52
N LEU A 116 -1.82 -1.70 6.86
CA LEU A 116 -1.13 -2.97 6.55
C LEU A 116 -0.72 -3.70 7.84
N LEU A 117 -0.15 -2.97 8.81
CA LEU A 117 0.25 -3.52 10.10
C LEU A 117 -0.93 -4.11 10.87
N ARG A 118 -2.14 -3.56 10.69
CA ARG A 118 -3.36 -4.03 11.34
C ARG A 118 -4.01 -5.25 10.67
N MET A 119 -3.52 -5.69 9.52
CA MET A 119 -4.11 -6.82 8.81
C MET A 119 -3.96 -8.12 9.60
N TYR A 120 -5.02 -8.91 9.61
CA TYR A 120 -5.04 -10.26 10.16
C TYR A 120 -5.92 -11.19 9.31
N VAL A 121 -5.78 -12.48 9.56
CA VAL A 121 -6.69 -13.51 9.07
C VAL A 121 -7.33 -14.23 10.25
N ALA A 122 -8.61 -14.55 10.17
CA ALA A 122 -9.22 -15.47 11.13
C ALA A 122 -9.12 -16.90 10.59
N ILE A 123 -8.63 -17.81 11.43
CA ILE A 123 -8.37 -19.20 11.09
C ILE A 123 -9.17 -20.09 12.04
N ASP A 124 -9.88 -21.06 11.45
CA ASP A 124 -10.52 -22.13 12.21
C ASP A 124 -9.46 -23.07 12.75
N ARG A 125 -9.46 -23.31 14.06
CA ARG A 125 -8.47 -24.16 14.73
C ARG A 125 -8.56 -25.63 14.31
N ASN A 126 -9.77 -26.12 14.08
CA ASN A 126 -10.02 -27.53 13.82
C ASN A 126 -9.60 -27.91 12.40
N THR A 127 -9.80 -27.00 11.45
CA THR A 127 -9.52 -27.25 10.03
C THR A 127 -8.25 -26.55 9.52
N SER A 128 -7.68 -25.63 10.30
CA SER A 128 -6.60 -24.73 9.87
C SER A 128 -6.95 -23.91 8.61
N THR A 129 -8.23 -23.71 8.31
CA THR A 129 -8.67 -22.95 7.13
C THR A 129 -8.87 -21.47 7.47
N VAL A 130 -8.45 -20.58 6.58
CA VAL A 130 -8.77 -19.16 6.65
C VAL A 130 -10.28 -18.98 6.40
N VAL A 131 -11.00 -18.51 7.41
CA VAL A 131 -12.45 -18.26 7.34
C VAL A 131 -12.77 -16.78 7.16
N TYR A 132 -11.84 -15.90 7.52
CA TYR A 132 -11.91 -14.47 7.27
C TYR A 132 -10.53 -13.92 6.95
N LYS A 133 -10.48 -13.00 6.00
CA LYS A 133 -9.29 -12.22 5.70
C LYS A 133 -9.68 -10.76 5.82
N ASP A 134 -8.95 -10.02 6.63
CA ASP A 134 -9.21 -8.61 6.76
C ASP A 134 -9.01 -7.92 5.41
N THR A 135 -10.10 -7.36 4.88
CA THR A 135 -10.07 -6.61 3.62
C THR A 135 -9.68 -5.18 3.94
N LEU A 136 -8.52 -4.78 3.44
CA LEU A 136 -7.98 -3.48 3.77
C LEU A 136 -8.75 -2.37 3.02
N PHE A 137 -9.63 -1.68 3.74
CA PHE A 137 -10.38 -0.54 3.23
C PHE A 137 -9.52 0.72 3.28
N MET A 138 -9.22 1.29 2.11
CA MET A 138 -8.50 2.56 2.05
C MET A 138 -9.46 3.75 2.17
N ASN A 139 -10.65 3.67 1.55
CA ASN A 139 -11.79 4.60 1.64
C ASN A 139 -13.10 3.78 1.66
N GLU A 140 -14.24 4.41 1.93
CA GLU A 140 -15.57 3.78 1.85
C GLU A 140 -15.78 3.07 0.49
N GLY A 141 -16.05 1.76 0.54
CA GLY A 141 -16.38 0.95 -0.63
C GLY A 141 -15.21 0.50 -1.52
N GLU A 142 -13.96 0.82 -1.20
CA GLU A 142 -12.80 0.52 -2.03
C GLU A 142 -11.70 -0.25 -1.27
N TYR A 143 -11.49 -1.51 -1.65
CA TYR A 143 -10.57 -2.47 -1.00
C TYR A 143 -9.25 -2.65 -1.77
N LEU A 144 -8.16 -2.94 -1.04
CA LEU A 144 -6.93 -3.46 -1.63
C LEU A 144 -6.98 -4.99 -1.78
N ASP A 145 -6.59 -5.47 -2.96
CA ASP A 145 -6.41 -6.89 -3.23
C ASP A 145 -4.96 -7.29 -2.93
N ILE A 146 -4.69 -7.55 -1.65
CA ILE A 146 -3.37 -7.94 -1.14
C ILE A 146 -3.21 -9.46 -1.24
N ASP A 147 -2.08 -9.96 -1.72
CA ASP A 147 -1.69 -11.35 -1.58
C ASP A 147 -0.91 -11.58 -0.28
N ILE A 148 -1.33 -12.56 0.49
CA ILE A 148 -0.73 -12.95 1.78
C ILE A 148 -0.29 -14.42 1.78
N GLY A 149 -0.40 -15.13 0.65
CA GLY A 149 -0.20 -16.58 0.59
C GLY A 149 1.19 -17.02 1.05
N ASN A 150 2.21 -16.22 0.76
CA ASN A 150 3.60 -16.50 1.12
C ASN A 150 3.88 -16.33 2.64
N MET A 151 2.99 -15.68 3.40
CA MET A 151 3.21 -15.41 4.83
C MET A 151 2.89 -16.59 5.74
N PHE A 152 2.12 -17.57 5.25
CA PHE A 152 1.66 -18.70 6.06
C PHE A 152 2.42 -20.01 5.79
N SER A 153 3.40 -20.00 4.87
CA SER A 153 4.06 -21.22 4.41
C SER A 153 5.14 -21.78 5.34
N GLU A 154 5.58 -21.05 6.38
CA GLU A 154 6.80 -21.41 7.14
C GLU A 154 6.63 -21.63 8.65
N GLU A 155 5.43 -21.60 9.23
CA GLU A 155 5.33 -21.64 10.70
C GLU A 155 5.28 -23.04 11.34
N ASN A 156 6.21 -23.27 12.27
CA ASN A 156 6.17 -24.32 13.27
C ASN A 156 5.02 -24.08 14.26
N GLU A 157 4.39 -25.15 14.79
CA GLU A 157 3.30 -25.08 15.79
C GLU A 157 3.64 -24.17 16.99
N PHE A 158 4.90 -24.14 17.42
CA PHE A 158 5.36 -23.30 18.53
C PHE A 158 5.21 -21.78 18.31
N GLN A 159 5.26 -21.29 17.07
CA GLN A 159 5.07 -19.87 16.79
C GLN A 159 3.59 -19.47 16.82
N ARG A 160 2.68 -20.43 16.63
CA ARG A 160 1.23 -20.19 16.64
C ARG A 160 0.74 -19.76 18.02
N ASP A 161 1.27 -20.32 19.10
CA ASP A 161 0.75 -20.05 20.44
C ASP A 161 1.16 -18.66 20.98
N PHE A 162 2.28 -18.11 20.52
CA PHE A 162 2.74 -16.78 20.94
C PHE A 162 2.15 -15.65 20.11
N THR A 163 1.82 -15.92 18.84
CA THR A 163 1.48 -14.84 17.90
C THR A 163 -0.01 -14.69 17.59
N ASN A 164 -0.82 -15.68 17.97
CA ASN A 164 -2.23 -15.71 17.63
C ASN A 164 -3.11 -15.11 18.73
N ILE A 165 -4.15 -14.43 18.30
CA ILE A 165 -5.16 -13.82 19.15
C ILE A 165 -6.33 -14.79 19.27
N ASN A 166 -6.60 -15.26 20.47
CA ASN A 166 -7.76 -16.10 20.72
C ASN A 166 -9.05 -15.29 20.55
N ILE A 167 -9.89 -15.68 19.59
CA ILE A 167 -11.23 -15.10 19.40
C ILE A 167 -12.25 -15.95 20.14
N SER A 168 -12.19 -17.26 19.92
CA SER A 168 -13.06 -18.26 20.56
C SER A 168 -12.35 -19.61 20.66
N GLU A 169 -13.04 -20.61 21.21
CA GLU A 169 -12.53 -21.99 21.31
C GLU A 169 -12.15 -22.57 19.94
N ASN A 170 -12.86 -22.19 18.88
CA ASN A 170 -12.66 -22.72 17.53
C ASN A 170 -11.96 -21.74 16.57
N LEU A 171 -11.77 -20.48 16.98
CA LEU A 171 -11.28 -19.43 16.10
C LEU A 171 -10.15 -18.62 16.74
N TYR A 172 -9.16 -18.28 15.95
CA TYR A 172 -8.14 -17.30 16.31
C TYR A 172 -7.90 -16.32 15.16
N ALA A 173 -7.53 -15.10 15.50
CA ALA A 173 -6.95 -14.14 14.58
C ALA A 173 -5.44 -14.32 14.55
N ARG A 174 -4.88 -14.42 13.35
CA ARG A 174 -3.45 -14.40 13.11
C ARG A 174 -3.10 -13.12 12.39
N PRO A 175 -2.40 -12.19 13.03
CA PRO A 175 -1.93 -11.02 12.33
C PRO A 175 -0.94 -11.39 11.21
N VAL A 176 -0.99 -10.67 10.08
CA VAL A 176 -0.20 -11.04 8.88
C VAL A 176 1.29 -10.82 9.10
N ILE A 177 1.65 -9.88 9.99
CA ILE A 177 3.02 -9.46 10.23
C ILE A 177 3.81 -10.40 11.15
N THR A 178 3.19 -11.42 11.75
CA THR A 178 3.71 -12.08 12.96
C THR A 178 4.92 -12.98 12.78
N THR A 179 5.40 -13.22 11.56
CA THR A 179 6.63 -14.02 11.41
C THR A 179 7.79 -13.22 12.02
N HIS A 180 8.51 -13.84 12.96
CA HIS A 180 9.58 -13.18 13.71
C HIS A 180 10.64 -12.55 12.79
N SER A 181 10.91 -13.20 11.66
CA SER A 181 11.81 -12.70 10.61
C SER A 181 11.27 -11.44 9.92
N SER A 182 9.97 -11.38 9.59
CA SER A 182 9.38 -10.21 8.94
C SER A 182 9.24 -9.03 9.89
N LEU A 183 8.88 -9.25 11.17
CA LEU A 183 8.92 -8.21 12.20
C LEU A 183 10.32 -7.66 12.45
N GLN A 184 11.35 -8.52 12.52
CA GLN A 184 12.74 -8.06 12.69
C GLN A 184 13.22 -7.26 11.47
N LYS A 185 12.97 -7.74 10.25
CA LYS A 185 13.33 -7.02 9.02
C LYS A 185 12.63 -5.66 8.96
N LEU A 186 11.36 -5.63 9.34
CA LEU A 186 10.55 -4.42 9.42
C LEU A 186 11.14 -3.42 10.43
N LEU A 187 11.43 -3.86 11.66
CA LEU A 187 12.02 -3.03 12.71
C LEU A 187 13.37 -2.44 12.28
N ILE A 188 14.22 -3.24 11.63
CA ILE A 188 15.51 -2.79 11.10
C ILE A 188 15.31 -1.72 10.01
N LYS A 189 14.37 -1.93 9.08
CA LYS A 189 14.07 -0.96 8.01
C LYS A 189 13.48 0.32 8.57
N ILE A 190 12.53 0.22 9.50
CA ILE A 190 11.91 1.37 10.15
C ILE A 190 12.97 2.23 10.85
N ASN A 191 13.84 1.61 11.65
CA ASN A 191 14.87 2.34 12.39
C ASN A 191 15.91 3.03 11.50
N ARG A 192 16.00 2.66 10.21
CA ARG A 192 16.89 3.29 9.23
C ARG A 192 16.23 4.42 8.43
N GLU A 193 14.96 4.25 8.07
CA GLU A 193 14.26 5.11 7.10
C GLU A 193 13.35 6.17 7.74
N PHE A 194 12.89 5.91 8.97
CA PHE A 194 11.95 6.76 9.69
C PHE A 194 12.65 7.62 10.73
N GLU A 195 12.21 8.88 10.85
CA GLU A 195 12.66 9.75 11.93
C GLU A 195 12.01 9.32 13.25
N LYS A 196 12.54 9.77 14.40
CA LYS A 196 12.07 9.34 15.72
C LYS A 196 10.55 9.49 15.89
N ASP A 197 9.99 10.58 15.38
CA ASP A 197 8.54 10.89 15.45
C ASP A 197 7.70 9.95 14.56
N ASP A 198 8.30 9.40 13.51
CA ASP A 198 7.64 8.42 12.66
C ASP A 198 7.64 7.02 13.30
N VAL A 199 8.65 6.70 14.12
CA VAL A 199 8.70 5.48 14.93
C VAL A 199 7.63 5.48 16.02
N GLU A 200 7.35 6.64 16.64
CA GLU A 200 6.26 6.77 17.61
C GLU A 200 4.89 6.46 16.99
N ALA A 201 4.60 6.95 15.77
CA ALA A 201 3.36 6.62 15.06
C ALA A 201 3.22 5.12 14.73
N LEU A 202 4.34 4.40 14.63
CA LEU A 202 4.36 2.96 14.40
C LEU A 202 4.14 2.16 15.68
N ILE A 203 4.70 2.64 16.80
CA ILE A 203 4.41 2.12 18.13
C ILE A 203 2.93 2.30 18.44
N ASP A 204 2.35 3.48 18.16
CA ASP A 204 0.92 3.74 18.33
C ASP A 204 0.06 2.80 17.47
N SER A 205 0.52 2.43 16.26
CA SER A 205 -0.15 1.44 15.42
C SER A 205 -0.15 0.05 16.06
N TRP A 206 0.91 -0.32 16.80
CA TRP A 206 0.99 -1.60 17.51
C TRP A 206 0.24 -1.59 18.85
N ASP A 207 0.10 -0.42 19.47
CA ASP A 207 -0.71 -0.24 20.67
C ASP A 207 -2.20 -0.06 20.37
N SER A 208 -2.55 0.03 19.09
CA SER A 208 -3.94 0.17 18.65
C SER A 208 -4.74 -1.13 18.77
N LYS A 209 -6.03 -0.99 19.07
CA LYS A 209 -6.97 -2.11 19.17
C LYS A 209 -7.22 -2.73 17.79
N ILE A 210 -7.27 -4.05 17.75
CA ILE A 210 -7.72 -4.81 16.60
C ILE A 210 -9.24 -4.89 16.63
N GLU A 211 -9.88 -4.37 15.58
CA GLU A 211 -11.31 -4.48 15.42
C GLU A 211 -11.66 -5.85 14.81
N ILE A 212 -12.17 -6.74 15.65
CA ILE A 212 -12.67 -8.06 15.22
C ILE A 212 -14.17 -7.95 14.97
N PRO A 213 -14.68 -8.30 13.77
CA PRO A 213 -16.11 -8.24 13.48
C PRO A 213 -16.93 -8.98 14.53
N THR A 214 -18.03 -8.37 14.95
CA THR A 214 -18.92 -8.89 16.01
C THR A 214 -19.52 -10.26 15.66
N GLU A 215 -19.62 -10.56 14.36
CA GLU A 215 -20.01 -11.86 13.81
C GLU A 215 -19.11 -13.01 14.31
N PHE A 216 -17.85 -12.71 14.67
CA PHE A 216 -16.88 -13.70 15.16
C PHE A 216 -16.70 -13.70 16.68
N THR A 217 -17.06 -12.61 17.38
CA THR A 217 -16.87 -12.46 18.84
C THR A 217 -18.14 -12.66 19.67
N GLY A 218 -19.29 -12.85 19.03
CA GLY A 218 -20.54 -13.29 19.67
C GLY A 218 -21.26 -12.23 20.52
N SER A 219 -20.59 -11.15 20.95
CA SER A 219 -21.13 -9.88 21.48
C SER A 219 -20.12 -9.10 22.35
N VAL A 220 -18.97 -9.69 22.69
CA VAL A 220 -17.98 -9.04 23.56
C VAL A 220 -16.86 -8.50 22.70
N VAL A 221 -16.72 -7.17 22.68
CA VAL A 221 -15.53 -6.52 22.10
C VAL A 221 -14.35 -6.89 22.98
N THR A 222 -13.52 -7.83 22.52
CA THR A 222 -12.26 -8.13 23.18
C THR A 222 -11.28 -7.03 22.81
N ASP A 223 -10.84 -6.24 23.78
CA ASP A 223 -9.81 -5.22 23.59
C ASP A 223 -8.45 -5.91 23.41
N VAL A 224 -8.16 -6.36 22.18
CA VAL A 224 -6.87 -6.98 21.85
C VAL A 224 -5.99 -5.97 21.13
N LYS A 225 -4.75 -5.79 21.61
CA LYS A 225 -3.73 -4.99 20.93
C LYS A 225 -2.67 -5.88 20.29
N PHE A 226 -1.98 -5.34 19.29
CA PHE A 226 -0.85 -6.04 18.68
C PHE A 226 0.32 -6.23 19.66
N ILE A 227 0.55 -5.29 20.57
CA ILE A 227 1.65 -5.41 21.54
C ILE A 227 1.45 -6.56 22.55
N ASP A 228 0.21 -6.99 22.79
CA ASP A 228 -0.11 -8.11 23.68
C ASP A 228 0.43 -9.46 23.14
N ILE A 229 0.84 -9.47 21.87
CA ILE A 229 1.36 -10.61 21.11
C ILE A 229 2.90 -10.69 21.22
N LEU A 230 3.56 -9.59 21.64
CA LEU A 230 5.02 -9.48 21.69
C LEU A 230 5.62 -9.80 23.07
N ASN A 231 4.80 -10.09 24.08
CA ASN A 231 5.20 -10.42 25.46
C ASN A 231 5.00 -11.90 25.78
#